data_AF-A0AA44Q5K8-F1
#
_entry.id   AF-A0AA44Q5K8-F1
#
_cell.length_a   1.000
_cell.length_b   1.000
_cell.length_c   1.000
_cell.angle_alpha   90.00
_cell.angle_beta   90.00
_cell.angle_gamma   90.00
#
_symmetry.space_group_name_H-M   'P 1'
#
loop_
_entity.id
_entity.type
_entity.pdbx_description
1 polymer ?
#
loop_
_entity_poly.entity_id
_entity_poly.type
_entity_poly.pdbx_seq_one_letter_code
_entity_poly.pdbx_strand_id
1 'polypeptide(L)'
;MIKVDLLQNGQVITTQEVSAASEWKYAFTDLAAYDAEGKAYKYEVKEQPVDGYKSEVNGNDITNTKVGETKVEGTKTWNDNNATDRPSTIKVDLLQNGKVVDTKEVTVATNWKYTFENLQAYDANGVAYKYEVKEQEVTGYESKVEGYDITNTKVGQTKVEGT
;
A
#
# COMPACT_ATOMS: atom_id res chain seq x y z
N MET A 1 -6.13 18.80 11.95
CA MET A 1 -7.14 18.98 13.01
C MET A 1 -8.05 17.78 12.94
N ILE A 2 -8.44 17.22 14.07
CA ILE A 2 -9.35 16.07 14.18
C ILE A 2 -10.52 16.45 15.10
N LYS A 3 -11.58 15.66 15.09
CA LYS A 3 -12.74 15.81 15.97
C LYS A 3 -12.89 14.56 16.83
N VAL A 4 -12.86 14.74 18.14
CA VAL A 4 -13.02 13.67 19.12
C VAL A 4 -14.37 13.83 19.79
N ASP A 5 -15.23 12.84 19.62
CA ASP A 5 -16.53 12.74 20.27
C ASP A 5 -16.38 12.04 21.64
N LEU A 6 -17.02 12.59 22.66
CA LEU A 6 -17.28 11.91 23.93
C LEU A 6 -18.65 11.26 23.87
N LEU A 7 -18.70 9.96 24.15
CA LEU A 7 -19.92 9.19 24.24
C LEU A 7 -20.23 8.87 25.70
N GLN A 8 -21.49 9.06 26.10
CA GLN A 8 -22.05 8.59 27.36
C GLN A 8 -23.10 7.52 27.05
N ASN A 9 -22.91 6.31 27.58
CA ASN A 9 -23.76 5.15 27.31
C ASN A 9 -24.02 4.90 25.79
N GLY A 10 -23.01 5.16 24.96
CA GLY A 10 -23.09 4.99 23.50
C GLY A 10 -23.69 6.17 22.73
N GLN A 11 -24.13 7.24 23.41
CA GLN A 11 -24.62 8.45 22.76
C GLN A 11 -23.57 9.57 22.81
N VAL A 12 -23.31 10.22 21.67
CA VAL A 12 -22.43 11.40 21.63
C VAL A 12 -23.07 12.53 22.44
N ILE A 13 -22.32 13.06 23.41
CA ILE A 13 -22.76 14.16 24.28
C ILE A 13 -21.98 15.45 24.07
N THR A 14 -20.75 15.37 23.56
CA THR A 14 -19.95 16.53 23.19
C THR A 14 -18.85 16.14 22.20
N THR A 15 -18.28 17.13 21.50
CA THR A 15 -17.20 16.98 20.53
C THR A 15 -16.14 18.05 20.80
N GLN A 16 -14.87 17.66 20.77
CA GLN A 16 -13.74 18.56 20.87
C GLN A 16 -12.91 18.55 19.58
N GLU A 17 -12.54 19.74 19.09
CA GLU A 17 -11.55 19.87 18.03
C GLU A 17 -10.14 19.81 18.61
N VAL A 18 -9.32 18.93 18.06
CA VAL A 18 -7.96 18.66 18.53
C VAL A 18 -6.98 18.95 17.41
N SER A 19 -5.89 19.64 17.71
CA SER A 19 -4.93 20.06 16.70
C SER A 19 -3.51 20.13 17.27
N ALA A 20 -2.54 20.46 16.41
CA ALA A 20 -1.18 20.72 16.85
C ALA A 20 -1.10 21.83 17.92
N ALA A 21 -2.01 22.82 17.88
CA ALA A 21 -2.06 23.90 18.87
C ALA A 21 -2.45 23.42 20.28
N SER A 22 -3.23 22.32 20.38
CA SER A 22 -3.54 21.65 21.65
C SER A 22 -2.55 20.52 21.97
N GLU A 23 -1.41 20.47 21.27
CA GLU A 23 -0.43 19.37 21.34
C GLU A 23 -1.06 17.99 21.14
N TRP A 24 -2.13 17.91 20.34
CA TRP A 24 -2.91 16.68 20.14
C TRP A 24 -3.54 16.09 21.42
N LYS A 25 -3.66 16.90 22.47
CA LYS A 25 -4.32 16.53 23.72
C LYS A 25 -5.75 17.07 23.74
N TYR A 26 -6.59 16.37 24.48
CA TYR A 26 -7.98 16.72 24.72
C TYR A 26 -8.37 16.31 26.15
N ALA A 27 -9.38 16.95 26.70
CA ALA A 27 -9.85 16.66 28.05
C ALA A 27 -11.32 17.02 28.17
N PHE A 28 -12.11 16.06 28.68
CA PHE A 28 -13.50 16.28 29.04
C PHE A 28 -13.60 16.30 30.56
N THR A 29 -14.02 17.43 31.13
CA THR A 29 -14.13 17.64 32.57
C THR A 29 -15.60 17.66 33.01
N ASP A 30 -15.83 17.62 34.33
CA ASP A 30 -17.14 17.81 34.94
C ASP A 30 -18.20 16.77 34.50
N LEU A 31 -17.74 15.53 34.26
CA LEU A 31 -18.59 14.41 33.86
C LEU A 31 -19.28 13.77 35.08
N ALA A 32 -20.60 13.62 35.03
CA ALA A 32 -21.34 12.90 36.05
C ALA A 32 -20.94 11.41 36.06
N ALA A 33 -20.70 10.84 37.24
CA ALA A 33 -20.35 9.41 37.35
C ALA A 33 -21.58 8.49 37.34
N TYR A 34 -22.73 8.98 37.80
CA TYR A 34 -23.96 8.20 37.97
C TYR A 34 -25.18 8.98 37.47
N ASP A 35 -26.20 8.26 36.99
CA ASP A 35 -27.51 8.83 36.69
C ASP A 35 -28.34 9.10 37.96
N ALA A 36 -29.56 9.61 37.78
CA ALA A 36 -30.47 9.96 38.88
C ALA A 36 -30.87 8.73 39.73
N GLU A 37 -30.83 7.54 39.13
CA GLU A 37 -31.12 6.26 39.76
C GLU A 37 -29.88 5.61 40.41
N GLY A 38 -28.70 6.24 40.32
CA GLY A 38 -27.45 5.75 40.91
C GLY A 38 -26.71 4.71 40.07
N LYS A 39 -27.07 4.51 38.80
CA LYS A 39 -26.36 3.62 37.87
C LYS A 39 -25.20 4.36 37.21
N ALA A 40 -24.03 3.70 37.15
CA ALA A 40 -22.82 4.29 36.60
C ALA A 40 -22.94 4.56 35.09
N TYR A 41 -22.46 5.73 34.66
CA TYR A 41 -22.29 6.04 33.25
C TYR A 41 -21.05 5.34 32.68
N LYS A 42 -21.19 4.82 31.46
CA LYS A 42 -20.05 4.37 30.66
C LYS A 42 -19.62 5.51 29.72
N TYR A 43 -18.35 5.89 29.79
CA TYR A 43 -17.77 6.87 28.89
C TYR A 43 -16.80 6.22 27.91
N GLU A 44 -16.89 6.63 26.66
CA GLU A 44 -16.03 6.17 25.57
C GLU A 44 -15.69 7.36 24.69
N VAL A 45 -14.53 7.32 24.03
CA VAL A 45 -14.12 8.32 23.05
C VAL A 45 -14.15 7.72 21.66
N LYS A 46 -14.46 8.55 20.67
CA LYS A 46 -14.43 8.16 19.27
C LYS A 46 -13.90 9.31 18.44
N GLU A 47 -13.02 9.01 17.49
CA GLU A 47 -12.66 9.99 16.48
C GLU A 47 -13.66 9.98 15.32
N GLN A 48 -14.00 11.16 14.81
CA GLN A 48 -14.70 11.26 13.54
C GLN A 48 -13.77 10.85 12.37
N PRO A 49 -14.30 10.25 11.29
CA PRO A 49 -13.47 9.80 10.17
C PRO A 49 -12.57 10.89 9.60
N VAL A 50 -11.32 10.54 9.33
CA VAL A 50 -10.33 11.39 8.66
C VAL A 50 -9.90 10.71 7.38
N ASP A 51 -10.09 11.37 6.24
CA ASP A 51 -9.74 10.81 4.93
C ASP A 51 -8.25 10.39 4.87
N GLY A 52 -8.01 9.16 4.42
CA GLY A 52 -6.66 8.59 4.32
C GLY A 52 -6.06 8.10 5.64
N TYR A 53 -6.85 8.06 6.73
CA TYR A 53 -6.42 7.52 8.02
C TYR A 53 -7.41 6.50 8.55
N LYS A 54 -6.88 5.51 9.25
CA LYS A 54 -7.64 4.57 10.07
C LYS A 54 -7.35 4.86 11.54
N SER A 55 -8.41 5.13 12.30
CA SER A 55 -8.35 5.41 13.73
C SER A 55 -8.51 4.12 14.55
N GLU A 56 -7.71 3.95 15.60
CA GLU A 56 -7.86 2.90 16.61
C GLU A 56 -7.85 3.51 18.01
N VAL A 57 -8.78 3.09 18.87
CA VAL A 57 -8.96 3.63 20.23
C VAL A 57 -8.53 2.57 21.24
N ASN A 58 -7.55 2.90 22.09
CA ASN A 58 -7.07 2.05 23.18
C ASN A 58 -7.27 2.79 24.51
N GLY A 59 -8.37 2.46 25.21
CA GLY A 59 -8.81 3.22 26.38
C GLY A 59 -9.25 4.63 25.95
N ASN A 60 -8.40 5.63 26.18
CA ASN A 60 -8.61 7.01 25.74
C ASN A 60 -7.56 7.47 24.73
N ASP A 61 -6.54 6.67 24.45
CA ASP A 61 -5.55 7.02 23.43
C ASP A 61 -6.11 6.71 22.04
N ILE A 62 -6.05 7.70 21.15
CA ILE A 62 -6.47 7.56 19.75
C ILE A 62 -5.20 7.51 18.90
N THR A 63 -5.02 6.41 18.18
CA THR A 63 -3.92 6.23 17.22
C THR A 63 -4.47 6.31 15.81
N ASN A 64 -3.85 7.14 14.97
CA ASN A 64 -4.19 7.28 13.56
C ASN A 64 -3.09 6.72 12.66
N THR A 65 -3.43 5.71 11.87
CA THR A 65 -2.53 5.09 10.91
C THR A 65 -2.89 5.54 9.51
N LYS A 66 -1.92 6.06 8.77
CA LYS A 66 -2.14 6.46 7.37
C LYS A 66 -2.40 5.22 6.52
N VAL A 67 -3.46 5.26 5.73
CA VAL A 67 -3.86 4.16 4.85
C VAL A 67 -4.03 4.66 3.42
N GLY A 68 -3.96 3.73 2.48
CA GLY A 68 -4.17 4.00 1.07
C GLY A 68 -3.78 2.79 0.26
N GLU A 69 -4.40 2.66 -0.91
CA GLU A 69 -4.06 1.63 -1.88
C GLU A 69 -3.43 2.27 -3.11
N THR A 70 -2.61 1.48 -3.80
CA THR A 70 -2.02 1.83 -5.07
C THR A 70 -2.01 0.60 -5.98
N LYS A 71 -1.54 0.79 -7.20
CA LYS A 71 -1.32 -0.28 -8.16
C LYS A 71 0.00 -0.04 -8.90
N VAL A 72 0.59 -1.13 -9.35
CA VAL A 72 1.76 -1.12 -10.23
C VAL A 72 1.34 -1.71 -11.55
N GLU A 73 1.50 -0.96 -12.63
CA GLU A 73 1.21 -1.41 -13.98
C GLU A 73 2.40 -1.16 -14.90
N GLY A 74 2.65 -2.12 -15.79
CA GLY A 74 3.78 -2.08 -16.70
C GLY A 74 3.53 -2.91 -17.95
N THR A 75 4.39 -2.68 -18.92
CA THR A 75 4.40 -3.35 -20.20
C THR A 75 5.73 -4.04 -20.44
N LYS A 76 5.68 -5.12 -21.23
CA LYS A 76 6.85 -5.86 -21.68
C LYS A 76 7.06 -5.60 -23.17
N THR A 77 8.25 -5.07 -23.47
CA THR A 77 8.75 -4.88 -24.83
C THR A 77 9.87 -5.87 -25.14
N TRP A 78 9.89 -6.33 -26.38
CA TRP A 78 10.94 -7.21 -26.90
C TRP A 78 11.71 -6.50 -28.01
N ASN A 79 13.00 -6.30 -27.78
CA ASN A 79 13.96 -5.79 -28.74
C ASN A 79 14.80 -6.96 -29.28
N ASP A 80 14.19 -7.75 -30.15
CA ASP A 80 14.74 -9.03 -30.61
C ASP A 80 14.59 -9.27 -32.11
N ASN A 81 14.29 -8.20 -32.87
CA ASN A 81 14.02 -8.27 -34.30
C ASN A 81 12.92 -9.31 -34.66
N ASN A 82 11.90 -9.43 -33.81
CA ASN A 82 10.79 -10.36 -33.95
C ASN A 82 11.23 -11.83 -34.01
N ALA A 83 12.14 -12.20 -33.10
CA ALA A 83 12.69 -13.54 -33.00
C ALA A 83 11.59 -14.61 -32.87
N THR A 84 11.75 -15.73 -33.56
CA THR A 84 10.79 -16.85 -33.56
C THR A 84 10.94 -17.78 -32.35
N ASP A 85 12.03 -17.64 -31.59
CA ASP A 85 12.39 -18.49 -30.44
C ASP A 85 12.12 -17.79 -29.09
N ARG A 86 11.34 -16.71 -29.09
CA ARG A 86 10.93 -16.01 -27.87
C ARG A 86 10.15 -16.96 -26.94
N PRO A 87 10.39 -16.92 -25.62
CA PRO A 87 9.58 -17.68 -24.68
C PRO A 87 8.11 -17.23 -24.73
N SER A 88 7.19 -18.18 -24.50
CA SER A 88 5.75 -17.92 -24.50
C SER A 88 5.28 -17.13 -23.28
N THR A 89 6.07 -17.13 -22.20
CA THR A 89 5.78 -16.49 -20.92
C THR A 89 7.05 -15.93 -20.29
N ILE A 90 6.91 -14.88 -19.49
CA ILE A 90 7.93 -14.39 -18.57
C ILE A 90 7.31 -14.30 -17.17
N LYS A 91 8.17 -14.26 -16.14
CA LYS A 91 7.75 -14.00 -14.76
C LYS A 91 8.25 -12.64 -14.32
N VAL A 92 7.32 -11.80 -13.89
CA VAL A 92 7.61 -10.47 -13.32
C VAL A 92 7.31 -10.51 -11.84
N ASP A 93 8.33 -10.27 -11.03
CA ASP A 93 8.23 -10.15 -9.59
C ASP A 93 7.90 -8.70 -9.22
N LEU A 94 6.94 -8.52 -8.31
CA LEU A 94 6.71 -7.28 -7.60
C LEU A 94 7.54 -7.29 -6.32
N LEU A 95 8.34 -6.24 -6.12
CA LEU A 95 9.13 -6.04 -4.92
C LEU A 95 8.52 -4.93 -4.08
N GLN A 96 8.34 -5.18 -2.79
CA GLN A 96 8.01 -4.19 -1.77
C GLN A 96 9.23 -4.00 -0.87
N ASN A 97 9.78 -2.79 -0.84
CA ASN A 97 11.00 -2.46 -0.09
C ASN A 97 12.15 -3.45 -0.36
N GLY A 98 12.32 -3.85 -1.62
CA GLY A 98 13.38 -4.79 -2.04
C GLY A 98 13.09 -6.27 -1.79
N LYS A 99 11.93 -6.64 -1.24
CA LYS A 99 11.52 -8.04 -1.05
C LYS A 99 10.43 -8.41 -2.04
N VAL A 100 10.56 -9.57 -2.69
CA VAL A 100 9.49 -10.12 -3.55
C VAL A 100 8.25 -10.41 -2.72
N VAL A 101 7.11 -9.86 -3.14
CA VAL A 101 5.81 -10.02 -2.47
C VAL A 101 4.75 -10.66 -3.36
N ASP A 102 4.92 -10.59 -4.68
CA ASP A 102 4.03 -11.24 -5.65
C ASP A 102 4.80 -11.51 -6.96
N THR A 103 4.28 -12.42 -7.78
CA THR A 103 4.84 -12.75 -9.11
C THR A 103 3.70 -12.95 -10.11
N LYS A 104 3.81 -12.32 -11.28
CA LYS A 104 2.87 -12.53 -12.40
C LYS A 104 3.53 -13.16 -13.60
N GLU A 105 2.81 -14.10 -14.21
CA GLU A 105 3.12 -14.59 -15.55
C GLU A 105 2.54 -13.64 -16.61
N VAL A 106 3.38 -13.23 -17.56
CA VAL A 106 3.03 -12.28 -18.61
C VAL A 106 3.25 -12.95 -19.95
N THR A 107 2.23 -12.90 -20.82
CA THR A 107 2.21 -13.65 -22.07
C THR A 107 1.71 -12.78 -23.23
N VAL A 108 1.75 -13.32 -24.44
CA VAL A 108 1.09 -12.70 -25.60
C VAL A 108 -0.41 -12.51 -25.39
N ALA A 109 -1.08 -13.41 -24.65
CA ALA A 109 -2.52 -13.33 -24.39
C ALA A 109 -2.89 -12.13 -23.49
N THR A 110 -1.97 -11.69 -22.63
CA THR A 110 -2.13 -10.45 -21.84
C THR A 110 -1.64 -9.22 -22.59
N ASN A 111 -1.37 -9.33 -23.90
CA ASN A 111 -0.73 -8.31 -24.72
C ASN A 111 0.58 -7.80 -24.12
N TRP A 112 1.33 -8.68 -23.43
CA TRP A 112 2.56 -8.33 -22.73
C TRP A 112 2.37 -7.21 -21.69
N LYS A 113 1.17 -7.10 -21.09
CA LYS A 113 0.89 -6.16 -20.01
C LYS A 113 0.65 -6.90 -18.70
N TYR A 114 0.92 -6.21 -17.60
CA TYR A 114 0.65 -6.72 -16.26
C TYR A 114 0.29 -5.59 -15.30
N THR A 115 -0.50 -5.94 -14.29
CA THR A 115 -0.95 -5.02 -13.24
C THR A 115 -0.98 -5.76 -11.91
N PHE A 116 -0.41 -5.19 -10.87
CA PHE A 116 -0.58 -5.58 -9.47
C PHE A 116 -1.51 -4.58 -8.80
N GLU A 117 -2.65 -5.03 -8.29
CA GLU A 117 -3.71 -4.18 -7.73
C GLU A 117 -3.78 -4.30 -6.20
N ASN A 118 -4.51 -3.37 -5.57
CA ASN A 118 -4.80 -3.37 -4.12
C ASN A 118 -3.52 -3.44 -3.26
N LEU A 119 -2.47 -2.74 -3.70
CA LEU A 119 -1.20 -2.68 -2.98
C LEU A 119 -1.30 -1.64 -1.87
N GLN A 120 -0.99 -2.03 -0.65
CA GLN A 120 -0.93 -1.08 0.46
C GLN A 120 0.12 0.00 0.18
N ALA A 121 -0.25 1.28 0.26
CA ALA A 121 0.66 2.39 -0.02
C ALA A 121 1.58 2.74 1.16
N TYR A 122 1.15 2.45 2.39
CA TYR A 122 1.86 2.84 3.62
C TYR A 122 1.96 1.68 4.63
N ASP A 123 3.07 1.61 5.35
CA ASP A 123 3.25 0.68 6.46
C ASP A 123 2.46 1.12 7.72
N ALA A 124 2.58 0.32 8.79
CA ALA A 124 1.88 0.58 10.06
C ALA A 124 2.32 1.89 10.76
N ASN A 125 3.47 2.44 10.39
CA ASN A 125 3.98 3.72 10.89
C ASN A 125 3.62 4.89 9.95
N GLY A 126 2.90 4.63 8.86
CA GLY A 126 2.55 5.64 7.86
C GLY A 126 3.68 5.97 6.88
N VAL A 127 4.75 5.17 6.82
CA VAL A 127 5.84 5.33 5.85
C VAL A 127 5.44 4.68 4.52
N ALA A 128 5.66 5.39 3.41
CA ALA A 128 5.28 4.88 2.10
C ALA A 128 6.11 3.65 1.70
N TYR A 129 5.45 2.62 1.18
CA TYR A 129 6.14 1.48 0.57
C TYR A 129 6.78 1.88 -0.75
N LYS A 130 8.02 1.43 -0.98
CA LYS A 130 8.65 1.49 -2.29
C LYS A 130 8.31 0.23 -3.06
N TYR A 131 7.65 0.39 -4.21
CA TYR A 131 7.39 -0.70 -5.13
C TYR A 131 8.31 -0.64 -6.35
N GLU A 132 8.81 -1.80 -6.75
CA GLU A 132 9.67 -1.99 -7.92
C GLU A 132 9.27 -3.29 -8.62
N VAL A 133 9.64 -3.43 -9.89
CA VAL A 133 9.44 -4.67 -10.64
C VAL A 133 10.78 -5.25 -11.05
N LYS A 134 10.85 -6.57 -11.12
CA LYS A 134 12.01 -7.29 -11.62
C LYS A 134 11.54 -8.44 -12.50
N GLU A 135 12.16 -8.61 -13.66
CA GLU A 135 11.98 -9.82 -14.43
C GLU A 135 12.87 -10.95 -13.89
N GLN A 136 12.32 -12.15 -13.79
CA GLN A 136 13.13 -13.34 -13.62
C GLN A 136 13.99 -13.59 -14.87
N GLU A 137 15.12 -14.27 -14.71
CA GLU A 137 16.07 -14.48 -15.81
C GLU A 137 15.39 -15.13 -17.03
N VAL A 138 15.63 -14.55 -18.21
CA VAL A 138 15.21 -15.10 -19.49
C VAL A 138 16.46 -15.42 -20.30
N THR A 139 16.74 -16.71 -20.49
CA THR A 139 17.92 -17.17 -21.21
C THR A 139 18.06 -16.51 -22.59
N GLY A 140 19.24 -15.94 -22.87
CA GLY A 140 19.55 -15.29 -24.14
C GLY A 140 19.01 -13.86 -24.27
N TYR A 141 18.55 -13.25 -23.18
CA TYR A 141 18.10 -11.87 -23.14
C TYR A 141 18.73 -11.09 -21.99
N GLU A 142 19.02 -9.82 -22.25
CA GLU A 142 19.32 -8.83 -21.22
C GLU A 142 18.05 -8.02 -20.91
N SER A 143 17.74 -7.89 -19.63
CA SER A 143 16.52 -7.22 -19.14
C SER A 143 16.83 -5.82 -18.61
N LYS A 144 16.04 -4.83 -19.01
CA LYS A 144 16.11 -3.45 -18.54
C LYS A 144 14.74 -3.00 -18.03
N VAL A 145 14.72 -2.40 -16.84
CA VAL A 145 13.51 -1.82 -16.23
C VAL A 145 13.59 -0.30 -16.28
N GLU A 146 12.55 0.36 -16.81
CA GLU A 146 12.38 1.81 -16.77
C GLU A 146 11.02 2.13 -16.14
N GLY A 147 11.03 2.63 -14.91
CA GLY A 147 9.81 2.70 -14.09
C GLY A 147 9.30 1.30 -13.80
N TYR A 148 8.20 0.92 -14.47
CA TYR A 148 7.65 -0.43 -14.43
C TYR A 148 7.62 -1.11 -15.80
N ASP A 149 8.10 -0.45 -16.85
CA ASP A 149 8.20 -1.09 -18.16
C ASP A 149 9.48 -1.92 -18.25
N ILE A 150 9.35 -3.12 -18.83
CA ILE A 150 10.43 -4.08 -18.99
C ILE A 150 10.77 -4.17 -20.47
N THR A 151 12.03 -4.02 -20.83
CA THR A 151 12.53 -4.28 -22.17
C THR A 151 13.55 -5.41 -22.14
N ASN A 152 13.30 -6.47 -22.92
CA ASN A 152 14.34 -7.48 -23.18
C ASN A 152 15.01 -7.24 -24.51
N THR A 153 16.34 -7.19 -24.50
CA THR A 153 17.16 -7.15 -25.71
C THR A 153 17.79 -8.52 -25.92
N LYS A 154 17.65 -9.09 -27.12
CA LYS A 154 18.28 -10.38 -27.44
C LYS A 154 19.79 -10.22 -27.40
N VAL A 155 20.46 -11.04 -26.61
CA VAL A 155 21.92 -11.10 -26.57
C VAL A 155 22.38 -12.33 -27.34
N GLY A 156 23.24 -12.12 -28.35
CA GLY A 156 23.83 -13.21 -29.10
C GLY A 156 25.04 -13.80 -28.35
N GLN A 157 25.19 -15.11 -28.38
CA GLN A 157 26.53 -15.70 -28.41
C GLN A 157 26.91 -15.89 -29.88
N THR A 158 27.82 -15.07 -30.39
CA THR A 158 28.50 -15.35 -31.65
C THR A 158 29.54 -16.43 -31.40
N LYS A 159 29.31 -17.64 -31.93
CA LYS A 159 30.35 -18.66 -32.08
C LYS A 159 30.89 -18.57 -33.51
N VAL A 160 32.18 -18.21 -33.64
CA VAL A 160 32.91 -18.30 -34.91
C VAL A 160 33.74 -19.57 -34.85
N GLU A 161 33.43 -20.56 -35.68
CA GLU A 161 34.26 -21.74 -35.90
C GLU A 161 34.84 -21.65 -37.31
N GLY A 162 36.16 -21.73 -37.41
CA GLY A 162 36.89 -21.83 -38.68
C GLY A 162 37.29 -23.28 -38.93
N THR A 163 37.18 -23.72 -40.19
CA THR A 163 37.85 -24.91 -40.71
C THR A 163 39.23 -24.55 -41.24
#